data_AF-A0AAJ5Z3G5-F1
#
_entry.id   AF-A0AAJ5Z3G5-F1
#
_cell.length_a   1.000
_cell.length_b   1.000
_cell.length_c   1.000
_cell.angle_alpha   90.00
_cell.angle_beta   90.00
_cell.angle_gamma   90.00
#
_symmetry.space_group_name_H-M   'P 1'
#
loop_
_entity.id
_entity.type
_entity.pdbx_description
1 polymer ?
#
loop_
_entity_poly.entity_id
_entity_poly.type
_entity_poly.pdbx_seq_one_letter_code
_entity_poly.pdbx_strand_id
1 'polypeptide(L)'
;MGSSFEELKRAALEQSQKQRSQLDKALEERARKKRDDERVQSERANQRAEWMARERQRREKQRALEQERIEIQKDAQKRREAAARAAEKAAIEKAVGRTTKRAPALDKARTVAVQHRSQVRRARETATTLTREEKRMKRMAKDMGVPFRPQKVRVQPGAPEGAARQAHTLAPRRRSAREEFIEQERRRKELRHQEEEEEEEEEEEEDSDEDNVEPGPSHASIRDQIWQLFGRNRQTDDDMEAGADAVLREELRSSAFGRREDEREEQHLLEEKRRKQNVSH
;
A
#
# COMPACT_ATOMS: atom_id res chain seq x y z
N MET A 1 21.51 -75.20 -53.90
CA MET A 1 22.51 -74.14 -54.02
C MET A 1 22.81 -73.63 -52.62
N GLY A 2 23.73 -74.26 -51.90
CA GLY A 2 24.13 -73.80 -50.56
C GLY A 2 25.18 -72.70 -50.68
N SER A 3 25.03 -71.61 -49.94
CA SER A 3 26.04 -70.55 -49.85
C SER A 3 27.39 -71.12 -49.42
N SER A 4 28.48 -70.62 -49.98
CA SER A 4 29.81 -71.10 -49.63
C SER A 4 30.16 -70.69 -48.18
N PHE A 5 30.95 -71.51 -47.49
CA PHE A 5 31.35 -71.22 -46.10
C PHE A 5 32.02 -69.85 -45.94
N GLU A 6 32.72 -69.35 -46.96
CA GLU A 6 33.33 -68.03 -46.95
C GLU A 6 32.31 -66.89 -46.99
N GLU A 7 31.21 -67.05 -47.73
CA GLU A 7 30.12 -66.07 -47.78
C GLU A 7 29.43 -65.96 -46.42
N LEU A 8 29.20 -67.08 -45.74
CA LEU A 8 28.62 -67.09 -44.39
C LEU A 8 29.54 -66.39 -43.39
N LYS A 9 30.86 -66.59 -43.50
CA LYS A 9 31.85 -65.89 -42.64
C LYS A 9 31.86 -64.38 -42.88
N ARG A 10 31.79 -63.93 -44.14
CA ARG A 10 31.70 -62.51 -44.48
C ARG A 10 30.40 -61.89 -43.98
N ALA A 11 29.27 -62.56 -44.17
CA ALA A 11 27.98 -62.10 -43.69
C ALA A 11 27.94 -61.98 -42.15
N ALA A 12 28.52 -62.96 -41.43
CA ALA A 12 28.61 -62.92 -39.97
C ALA A 12 29.48 -61.76 -39.47
N LEU A 13 30.61 -61.47 -40.14
CA LEU A 13 31.46 -60.32 -39.81
C LEU A 13 30.74 -58.99 -40.07
N GLU A 14 30.03 -58.87 -41.19
CA GLU A 14 29.27 -57.67 -41.53
C GLU A 14 28.11 -57.44 -40.53
N GLN A 15 27.41 -58.50 -40.12
CA GLN A 15 26.40 -58.42 -39.08
C GLN A 15 26.99 -57.99 -37.74
N SER A 16 28.15 -58.53 -37.36
CA SER A 16 28.85 -58.11 -36.13
C SER A 16 29.27 -56.63 -36.18
N GLN A 17 29.78 -56.16 -37.32
CA GLN A 17 30.12 -54.75 -37.51
C GLN A 17 28.89 -53.84 -37.44
N LYS A 18 27.77 -54.24 -38.07
CA LYS A 18 26.49 -53.52 -37.97
C LYS A 18 26.00 -53.43 -36.53
N GLN A 19 26.03 -54.53 -35.78
CA GLN A 19 25.66 -54.54 -34.36
C GLN A 19 26.54 -53.62 -33.52
N ARG A 20 27.87 -53.62 -33.72
CA ARG A 20 28.78 -52.70 -33.02
C ARG A 20 28.44 -51.24 -33.33
N SER A 21 28.26 -50.89 -34.60
CA SER A 21 27.91 -49.52 -34.99
C SER A 21 26.55 -49.06 -34.43
N GLN A 22 25.59 -49.98 -34.28
CA GLN A 22 24.30 -49.68 -33.65
C GLN A 22 24.44 -49.45 -32.15
N LEU A 23 25.28 -50.24 -31.47
CA LEU A 23 25.60 -50.03 -30.06
C LEU A 23 26.32 -48.70 -29.83
N ASP A 24 27.29 -48.36 -30.67
CA ASP A 24 28.02 -47.09 -30.57
C ASP A 24 27.09 -45.90 -30.78
N LYS A 25 26.21 -45.95 -31.79
CA LYS A 25 25.16 -44.93 -32.00
C LYS A 25 24.22 -44.80 -30.81
N ALA A 26 23.75 -45.92 -30.24
CA ALA A 26 22.88 -45.91 -29.07
C ALA A 26 23.58 -45.32 -27.82
N LEU A 27 24.88 -45.58 -27.65
CA LEU A 27 25.68 -44.99 -26.59
C LEU A 27 25.86 -43.48 -26.78
N GLU A 28 26.13 -43.04 -28.01
CA GLU A 28 26.23 -41.62 -28.35
C GLU A 28 24.92 -40.87 -28.13
N GLU A 29 23.78 -41.43 -28.56
CA GLU A 29 22.46 -40.85 -28.34
C GLU A 29 22.13 -40.76 -26.85
N ARG A 30 22.44 -41.80 -26.07
CA ARG A 30 22.29 -41.77 -24.62
C ARG A 30 23.16 -40.69 -23.97
N ALA A 31 24.39 -40.50 -24.45
CA ALA A 31 25.29 -39.46 -23.95
C ALA A 31 24.84 -38.05 -24.33
N ARG A 32 24.21 -37.87 -25.50
CA ARG A 32 23.57 -36.60 -25.89
C ARG A 32 22.38 -36.30 -24.99
N LYS A 33 21.46 -37.26 -24.86
CA LYS A 33 20.28 -37.13 -24.00
C LYS A 33 20.63 -36.76 -22.56
N LYS A 34 21.65 -37.39 -21.97
CA LYS A 34 22.13 -37.03 -20.62
C LYS A 34 22.61 -35.59 -20.53
N ARG A 35 23.37 -35.11 -21.50
CA ARG A 35 23.85 -33.71 -21.53
C ARG A 35 22.70 -32.72 -21.68
N ASP A 36 21.71 -33.05 -22.49
CA ASP A 36 20.52 -32.20 -22.67
C ASP A 36 19.66 -32.20 -21.40
N ASP A 37 19.47 -33.35 -20.76
CA ASP A 37 18.78 -33.47 -19.48
C ASP A 37 19.49 -32.65 -18.39
N GLU A 38 20.82 -32.71 -18.31
CA GLU A 38 21.64 -31.91 -17.38
C GLU A 38 21.47 -30.40 -17.64
N ARG A 39 21.44 -29.98 -18.91
CA ARG A 39 21.19 -28.57 -19.28
C ARG A 39 19.82 -28.12 -18.81
N VAL A 40 18.77 -28.89 -19.11
CA VAL A 40 17.39 -28.57 -18.67
C VAL A 40 17.29 -28.52 -17.14
N GLN A 41 17.96 -29.42 -16.42
CA GLN A 41 17.97 -29.40 -14.96
C GLN A 41 18.69 -28.17 -14.40
N SER A 42 19.83 -27.80 -14.98
CA SER A 42 20.56 -26.60 -14.57
C SER A 42 19.80 -25.31 -14.87
N GLU A 43 19.12 -25.22 -16.02
CA GLU A 43 18.24 -24.10 -16.34
C GLU A 43 17.07 -23.98 -15.36
N ARG A 44 16.40 -25.10 -15.03
CA ARG A 44 15.35 -25.12 -14.01
C ARG A 44 15.87 -24.72 -12.64
N ALA A 45 17.08 -25.15 -12.27
CA ALA A 45 17.72 -24.76 -11.02
C ALA A 45 18.02 -23.25 -10.99
N ASN A 46 18.51 -22.69 -12.09
CA ASN A 46 18.76 -21.26 -12.25
C ASN A 46 17.46 -20.46 -12.14
N GLN A 47 16.38 -20.88 -12.81
CA GLN A 47 15.08 -20.23 -12.70
C GLN A 47 14.54 -20.22 -11.26
N ARG A 48 14.68 -21.34 -10.53
CA ARG A 48 14.33 -21.40 -9.10
C ARG A 48 15.19 -20.46 -8.27
N ALA A 49 16.49 -20.40 -8.51
CA ALA A 49 17.41 -19.52 -7.80
C ALA A 49 17.07 -18.03 -8.06
N GLU A 50 16.78 -17.66 -9.31
CA GLU A 50 16.35 -16.31 -9.68
C GLU A 50 15.02 -15.94 -9.01
N TRP A 51 14.05 -16.86 -8.98
CA TRP A 51 12.78 -16.64 -8.29
C TRP A 51 12.99 -16.41 -6.79
N MET A 52 13.79 -17.24 -6.13
CA MET A 52 14.15 -17.05 -4.72
C MET A 52 14.90 -15.73 -4.48
N ALA A 53 15.77 -15.31 -5.39
CA ALA A 53 16.49 -14.04 -5.29
C ALA A 53 15.52 -12.85 -5.37
N ARG A 54 14.56 -12.88 -6.30
CA ARG A 54 13.49 -11.88 -6.40
C ARG A 54 12.62 -11.87 -5.14
N GLU A 55 12.31 -13.03 -4.59
CA GLU A 55 11.54 -13.13 -3.35
C GLU A 55 12.30 -12.53 -2.15
N ARG A 56 13.60 -12.81 -2.02
CA ARG A 56 14.46 -12.18 -1.00
C ARG A 56 14.47 -10.67 -1.13
N GLN A 57 14.62 -10.13 -2.34
CA GLN A 57 14.55 -8.69 -2.56
C GLN A 57 13.21 -8.08 -2.14
N ARG A 58 12.08 -8.78 -2.40
CA ARG A 58 10.76 -8.33 -1.93
C ARG A 58 10.70 -8.29 -0.40
N ARG A 59 11.18 -9.35 0.27
CA ARG A 59 11.22 -9.42 1.74
C ARG A 59 12.15 -8.35 2.34
N GLU A 60 13.29 -8.09 1.72
CA GLU A 60 14.22 -7.03 2.13
C GLU A 60 13.59 -5.64 1.99
N LYS A 61 12.89 -5.37 0.88
CA LYS A 61 12.13 -4.12 0.70
C LYS A 61 11.06 -3.95 1.78
N GLN A 62 10.31 -5.01 2.08
CA GLN A 62 9.32 -4.97 3.16
C GLN A 62 9.96 -4.70 4.52
N ARG A 63 11.06 -5.38 4.85
CA ARG A 63 11.82 -5.14 6.10
C ARG A 63 12.36 -3.72 6.18
N ALA A 64 12.85 -3.16 5.07
CA ALA A 64 13.33 -1.78 5.03
C ALA A 64 12.19 -0.78 5.30
N LEU A 65 11.01 -0.98 4.69
CA LEU A 65 9.83 -0.15 4.95
C LEU A 65 9.34 -0.27 6.40
N GLU A 66 9.37 -1.47 6.98
CA GLU A 66 9.03 -1.67 8.39
C GLU A 66 10.02 -0.99 9.32
N GLN A 67 11.33 -1.08 9.03
CA GLN A 67 12.37 -0.38 9.79
C GLN A 67 12.18 1.13 9.74
N GLU A 68 11.91 1.69 8.56
CA GLU A 68 11.62 3.13 8.40
C GLU A 68 10.40 3.55 9.23
N ARG A 69 9.32 2.75 9.21
CA ARG A 69 8.13 3.00 10.04
C ARG A 69 8.46 3.00 11.53
N ILE A 70 9.28 2.05 11.99
CA ILE A 70 9.71 1.95 13.39
C ILE A 70 10.56 3.17 13.76
N GLU A 71 11.46 3.62 12.90
CA GLU A 71 12.29 4.81 13.13
C GLU A 71 11.44 6.08 13.23
N ILE A 72 10.49 6.27 12.32
CA ILE A 72 9.54 7.40 12.37
C ILE A 72 8.74 7.38 13.67
N GLN A 73 8.27 6.20 14.11
CA GLN A 73 7.56 6.06 15.38
C GLN A 73 8.45 6.39 16.58
N LYS A 74 9.70 5.91 16.60
CA LYS A 74 10.67 6.22 17.67
C LYS A 74 10.97 7.71 17.72
N ASP A 75 11.14 8.37 16.58
CA ASP A 75 11.39 9.81 16.56
C ASP A 75 10.16 10.63 16.94
N ALA A 76 8.96 10.18 16.56
CA ALA A 76 7.73 10.77 17.05
C ALA A 76 7.58 10.60 18.58
N GLN A 77 7.95 9.44 19.13
CA GLN A 77 7.98 9.18 20.57
C GLN A 77 8.99 10.09 21.27
N LYS A 78 10.24 10.19 20.79
CA LYS A 78 11.24 11.11 21.32
C LYS A 78 10.76 12.56 21.32
N ARG A 79 10.08 13.01 20.26
CA ARG A 79 9.49 14.36 20.19
C ARG A 79 8.38 14.54 21.22
N ARG A 80 7.52 13.54 21.42
CA ARG A 80 6.46 13.56 22.45
C ARG A 80 7.06 13.60 23.85
N GLU A 81 8.08 12.79 24.13
CA GLU A 81 8.79 12.79 25.41
C GLU A 81 9.51 14.11 25.68
N ALA A 82 10.17 14.69 24.67
CA ALA A 82 10.82 15.99 24.79
C ALA A 82 9.79 17.10 25.07
N ALA A 83 8.64 17.08 24.38
CA ALA A 83 7.54 18.01 24.63
C ALA A 83 6.95 17.82 26.04
N ALA A 84 6.78 16.58 26.50
CA ALA A 84 6.30 16.28 27.85
C ALA A 84 7.29 16.79 28.92
N ARG A 85 8.59 16.53 28.77
CA ARG A 85 9.63 17.05 29.67
C ARG A 85 9.68 18.59 29.67
N ALA A 86 9.49 19.23 28.51
CA ALA A 86 9.42 20.68 28.42
C ALA A 86 8.17 21.23 29.13
N ALA A 87 7.02 20.57 28.97
CA ALA A 87 5.79 20.93 29.67
C ALA A 87 5.91 20.74 31.18
N GLU A 88 6.55 19.66 31.64
CA GLU A 88 6.83 19.40 33.05
C GLU A 88 7.75 20.48 33.63
N LYS A 89 8.85 20.82 32.94
CA LYS A 89 9.72 21.94 33.33
C LYS A 89 8.96 23.25 33.43
N ALA A 90 8.11 23.56 32.45
CA ALA A 90 7.28 24.77 32.47
C ALA A 90 6.24 24.76 33.61
N ALA A 91 5.67 23.60 33.93
CA ALA A 91 4.75 23.43 35.04
C ALA A 91 5.46 23.62 36.38
N ILE A 92 6.65 23.05 36.55
CA ILE A 92 7.51 23.27 37.72
C ILE A 92 7.87 24.75 37.83
N GLU A 93 8.32 25.42 36.77
CA GLU A 93 8.62 26.86 36.80
C GLU A 93 7.40 27.73 37.14
N LYS A 94 6.20 27.30 36.73
CA LYS A 94 4.95 27.98 37.08
C LYS A 94 4.55 27.73 38.53
N ALA A 95 4.75 26.51 39.04
CA ALA A 95 4.42 26.10 40.42
C ALA A 95 5.41 26.67 41.44
N VAL A 96 6.70 26.66 41.11
CA VAL A 96 7.77 27.36 41.85
C VAL A 96 7.57 28.88 41.78
N GLY A 97 6.76 29.35 40.82
CA GLY A 97 6.44 30.75 40.62
C GLY A 97 7.68 31.51 40.19
N ARG A 98 7.99 31.51 38.88
CA ARG A 98 9.05 32.37 38.32
C ARG A 98 8.85 33.81 38.78
N THR A 99 9.58 34.19 39.81
CA THR A 99 9.94 35.56 40.15
C THR A 99 10.95 36.02 39.10
N THR A 100 10.57 36.07 37.81
CA THR A 100 11.29 36.99 36.94
C THR A 100 11.00 38.35 37.56
N LYS A 101 11.98 38.94 38.24
CA LYS A 101 11.89 40.31 38.74
C LYS A 101 11.47 41.14 37.53
N ARG A 102 10.19 41.47 37.47
CA ARG A 102 9.64 42.20 36.33
C ARG A 102 10.41 43.50 36.31
N ALA A 103 10.94 43.87 35.14
CA ALA A 103 11.75 45.08 35.06
C ALA A 103 10.95 46.23 35.69
N PRO A 104 11.54 47.04 36.60
CA PRO A 104 10.81 48.06 37.35
C PRO A 104 10.04 49.04 36.43
N ALA A 105 10.55 49.24 35.22
CA ALA A 105 9.90 50.03 34.17
C ALA A 105 8.55 49.43 33.72
N LEU A 106 8.42 48.10 33.61
CA LEU A 106 7.18 47.45 33.19
C LEU A 106 6.10 47.48 34.28
N ASP A 107 6.49 47.43 35.55
CA ASP A 107 5.53 47.58 36.64
C ASP A 107 5.07 49.02 36.79
N LYS A 108 5.96 50.01 36.62
CA LYS A 108 5.59 51.43 36.50
C LYS A 108 4.66 51.68 35.30
N ALA A 109 4.95 51.10 34.14
CA ALA A 109 4.09 51.24 32.96
C ALA A 109 2.70 50.61 33.20
N ARG A 110 2.63 49.48 33.91
CA ARG A 110 1.36 48.83 34.24
C ARG A 110 0.55 49.65 35.24
N THR A 111 1.16 50.21 36.29
CA THR A 111 0.44 51.06 37.24
C THR A 111 -0.10 52.31 36.56
N VAL A 112 0.70 52.96 35.71
CA VAL A 112 0.26 54.10 34.90
C VAL A 112 -0.87 53.71 33.94
N ALA A 113 -0.78 52.56 33.26
CA ALA A 113 -1.84 52.09 32.37
C ALA A 113 -3.13 51.74 33.11
N VAL A 114 -3.04 51.20 34.33
CA VAL A 114 -4.21 50.91 35.19
C VAL A 114 -4.85 52.21 35.68
N GLN A 115 -4.05 53.19 36.13
CA GLN A 115 -4.54 54.53 36.50
C GLN A 115 -5.23 55.20 35.31
N HIS A 116 -4.61 55.19 34.14
CA HIS A 116 -5.21 55.74 32.92
C HIS A 116 -6.50 55.00 32.52
N ARG A 117 -6.54 53.67 32.65
CA ARG A 117 -7.76 52.88 32.38
C ARG A 117 -8.89 53.19 33.38
N SER A 118 -8.56 53.50 34.63
CA SER A 118 -9.55 53.88 35.64
C SER A 118 -10.09 55.31 35.45
N GLN A 119 -9.28 56.20 34.88
CA GLN A 119 -9.66 57.59 34.61
C GLN A 119 -10.47 57.73 33.31
N VAL A 120 -10.23 56.85 32.33
CA VAL A 120 -11.00 56.84 31.08
C VAL A 120 -12.33 56.11 31.29
N ARG A 121 -13.43 56.87 31.40
CA ARG A 121 -14.79 56.33 31.33
C ARG A 121 -15.02 55.69 29.97
N ARG A 122 -14.96 54.35 29.90
CA ARG A 122 -15.41 53.60 28.72
C ARG A 122 -16.93 53.51 28.77
N ALA A 123 -17.59 53.95 27.69
CA ALA A 123 -18.98 53.61 27.46
C ALA A 123 -19.11 52.08 27.51
N ARG A 124 -20.02 51.56 28.35
CA ARG A 124 -20.40 50.15 28.35
C ARG A 124 -21.15 49.87 27.04
N GLU A 125 -20.40 49.68 25.96
CA GLU A 125 -20.97 49.10 24.75
C GLU A 125 -21.26 47.63 25.06
N THR A 126 -22.54 47.27 25.10
CA THR A 126 -22.99 45.88 25.09
C THR A 126 -22.40 45.23 23.85
N ALA A 127 -21.34 44.45 24.03
CA ALA A 127 -20.68 43.75 22.94
C ALA A 127 -21.64 42.71 22.35
N THR A 128 -22.44 43.12 21.36
CA THR A 128 -23.17 42.19 20.50
C THR A 128 -22.12 41.36 19.77
N THR A 129 -22.06 40.07 20.07
CA THR A 129 -21.12 39.14 19.43
C THR A 129 -21.42 39.06 17.94
N LEU A 130 -20.67 39.81 17.14
CA LEU A 130 -20.79 39.78 15.68
C LEU A 130 -20.42 38.39 15.16
N THR A 131 -21.30 37.82 14.34
CA THR A 131 -21.05 36.60 13.55
C THR A 131 -19.87 36.81 12.61
N ARG A 132 -19.34 35.71 12.06
CA ARG A 132 -18.20 35.76 11.14
C ARG A 132 -18.49 36.63 9.91
N GLU A 133 -19.71 36.57 9.40
CA GLU A 133 -20.14 37.38 8.25
C GLU A 133 -20.32 38.85 8.63
N GLU A 134 -20.89 39.16 9.79
CA GLU A 134 -20.98 40.54 10.28
C GLU A 134 -19.59 41.16 10.52
N LYS A 135 -18.60 40.38 10.96
CA LYS A 135 -17.20 40.84 11.05
C LYS A 135 -16.57 41.09 9.68
N ARG A 136 -16.99 40.37 8.65
CA ARG A 136 -16.56 40.58 7.26
C ARG A 136 -17.20 41.85 6.70
N MET A 137 -18.50 42.02 6.90
CA MET A 137 -19.25 43.23 6.55
C MET A 137 -18.73 44.48 7.28
N LYS A 138 -18.39 44.37 8.57
CA LYS A 138 -17.80 45.48 9.34
C LYS A 138 -16.45 45.93 8.79
N ARG A 139 -15.66 45.00 8.25
CA ARG A 139 -14.38 45.32 7.58
C ARG A 139 -14.62 46.01 6.25
N MET A 140 -15.50 45.45 5.40
CA MET A 140 -15.85 46.10 4.13
C MET A 140 -16.45 47.49 4.33
N ALA A 141 -17.35 47.68 5.31
CA ALA A 141 -17.91 48.98 5.62
C ALA A 141 -16.85 49.99 6.06
N LYS A 142 -15.85 49.55 6.84
CA LYS A 142 -14.70 50.38 7.22
C LYS A 142 -13.85 50.78 6.02
N ASP A 143 -13.57 49.84 5.12
CA ASP A 143 -12.76 50.08 3.92
C ASP A 143 -13.48 51.04 2.95
N MET A 144 -14.82 51.00 2.94
CA MET A 144 -15.67 51.91 2.16
C MET A 144 -16.00 53.23 2.90
N GLY A 145 -15.53 53.42 4.14
CA GLY A 145 -15.81 54.62 4.95
C GLY A 145 -17.26 54.77 5.42
N VAL A 146 -18.07 53.70 5.34
CA VAL A 146 -19.51 53.72 5.69
C VAL A 146 -19.71 53.16 7.11
N PRO A 147 -20.56 53.77 7.96
CA PRO A 147 -20.80 53.27 9.30
C PRO A 147 -21.49 51.90 9.28
N PHE A 148 -20.86 50.89 9.90
CA PHE A 148 -21.42 49.56 10.03
C PHE A 148 -22.58 49.52 11.04
N ARG A 149 -23.79 49.26 10.56
CA ARG A 149 -24.95 48.95 11.40
C ARG A 149 -25.29 47.47 11.26
N PRO A 150 -25.12 46.64 12.30
CA PRO A 150 -25.57 45.26 12.25
C PRO A 150 -27.10 45.25 12.10
N GLN A 151 -27.61 44.60 11.05
CA GLN A 151 -29.05 44.36 10.91
C GLN A 151 -29.46 43.43 12.05
N LYS A 152 -30.06 44.00 13.09
CA LYS A 152 -30.73 43.21 14.13
C LYS A 152 -32.00 42.65 13.50
N VAL A 153 -31.89 41.51 12.82
CA VAL A 153 -33.07 40.73 12.45
C VAL A 153 -33.66 40.22 13.75
N ARG A 154 -34.69 40.90 14.24
CA ARG A 154 -35.54 40.37 15.29
C ARG A 154 -36.31 39.22 14.65
N VAL A 155 -35.80 38.00 14.82
CA VAL A 155 -36.49 36.79 14.38
C VAL A 155 -37.78 36.70 15.20
N GLN A 156 -38.90 37.03 14.56
CA GLN A 156 -40.22 36.61 15.04
C GLN A 156 -40.29 35.08 14.87
N PRO A 157 -40.63 34.30 15.89
CA PRO A 157 -40.75 32.85 15.76
C PRO A 157 -42.10 32.55 15.11
N GLY A 158 -42.09 32.27 13.80
CA GLY A 158 -43.28 31.81 13.09
C GLY A 158 -43.34 32.19 11.61
N ALA A 159 -42.63 31.46 10.76
CA ALA A 159 -42.94 31.28 9.33
C ALA A 159 -42.08 30.12 8.78
N PRO A 160 -42.60 29.32 7.82
CA PRO A 160 -42.16 27.94 7.61
C PRO A 160 -40.85 27.82 6.81
N GLU A 161 -40.14 26.73 7.10
CA GLU A 161 -39.00 26.22 6.32
C GLU A 161 -39.36 26.08 4.84
N GLY A 162 -38.63 26.78 3.98
CA GLY A 162 -38.64 26.49 2.55
C GLY A 162 -38.55 27.71 1.66
N ALA A 163 -37.39 28.39 1.64
CA ALA A 163 -36.89 29.12 0.47
C ALA A 163 -35.64 29.93 0.83
N ALA A 164 -34.45 29.32 0.74
CA ALA A 164 -33.20 30.03 0.45
C ALA A 164 -32.03 29.05 0.28
N ARG A 165 -32.05 28.24 -0.80
CA ARG A 165 -30.81 27.76 -1.41
C ARG A 165 -30.51 28.66 -2.60
N GLN A 166 -30.06 29.88 -2.34
CA GLN A 166 -29.42 30.69 -3.37
C GLN A 166 -27.93 30.35 -3.35
N ALA A 167 -27.48 29.70 -4.43
CA ALA A 167 -26.09 29.44 -4.71
C ALA A 167 -25.36 30.78 -4.91
N HIS A 168 -24.52 31.17 -3.94
CA HIS A 168 -23.59 32.27 -4.13
C HIS A 168 -22.36 31.74 -4.87
N THR A 169 -22.23 32.14 -6.13
CA THR A 169 -21.06 31.93 -6.99
C THR A 169 -19.84 32.63 -6.37
N LEU A 170 -18.97 31.87 -5.71
CA LEU A 170 -17.71 32.37 -5.16
C LEU A 170 -16.63 32.33 -6.26
N ALA A 171 -16.01 33.48 -6.51
CA ALA A 171 -14.82 33.58 -7.35
C ALA A 171 -13.70 32.65 -6.81
N PRO A 172 -12.87 32.03 -7.67
CA PRO A 172 -11.94 30.99 -7.26
C PRO A 172 -10.93 31.51 -6.24
N ARG A 173 -10.84 30.83 -5.08
CA ARG A 173 -9.77 31.09 -4.11
C ARG A 173 -8.43 30.82 -4.78
N ARG A 174 -7.47 31.73 -4.60
CA ARG A 174 -6.07 31.45 -4.93
C ARG A 174 -5.60 30.27 -4.08
N ARG A 175 -5.19 29.20 -4.75
CA ARG A 175 -4.74 27.94 -4.13
C ARG A 175 -3.43 28.19 -3.38
N SER A 176 -3.28 27.52 -2.24
CA SER A 176 -2.00 27.53 -1.51
C SER A 176 -0.98 26.62 -2.22
N ALA A 177 0.32 26.87 -2.04
CA ALA A 177 1.37 26.05 -2.66
C ALA A 177 1.24 24.54 -2.36
N ARG A 178 0.65 24.19 -1.20
CA ARG A 178 0.35 22.79 -0.84
C ARG A 178 -0.83 22.22 -1.63
N GLU A 179 -1.85 23.02 -1.91
CA GLU A 179 -2.99 22.61 -2.76
C GLU A 179 -2.55 22.45 -4.21
N GLU A 180 -1.69 23.34 -4.71
CA GLU A 180 -1.08 23.23 -6.04
C GLU A 180 -0.24 21.95 -6.15
N PHE A 181 0.53 21.60 -5.12
CA PHE A 181 1.28 20.35 -5.09
C PHE A 181 0.37 19.12 -5.11
N ILE A 182 -0.71 19.11 -4.32
CA ILE A 182 -1.66 17.98 -4.27
C ILE A 182 -2.38 17.81 -5.62
N GLU A 183 -2.73 18.90 -6.28
CA GLU A 183 -3.37 18.86 -7.60
C GLU A 183 -2.40 18.48 -8.72
N GLN A 184 -1.14 18.90 -8.66
CA GLN A 184 -0.13 18.41 -9.59
C GLN A 184 0.14 16.91 -9.41
N GLU A 185 0.18 16.43 -8.16
CA GLU A 185 0.39 15.00 -7.88
C GLU A 185 -0.82 14.17 -8.33
N ARG A 186 -2.05 14.71 -8.19
CA ARG A 186 -3.26 14.12 -8.76
C ARG A 186 -3.25 14.12 -10.28
N ARG A 187 -2.94 15.23 -10.94
CA ARG A 187 -2.82 15.30 -12.40
C ARG A 187 -1.78 14.34 -12.95
N ARG A 188 -0.66 14.18 -12.26
CA ARG A 188 0.39 13.22 -12.64
C ARG A 188 -0.09 11.77 -12.53
N LYS A 189 -0.97 11.47 -11.56
CA LYS A 189 -1.60 10.15 -11.43
C LYS A 189 -2.69 9.93 -12.47
N GLU A 190 -3.52 10.94 -12.74
CA GLU A 190 -4.54 10.89 -13.78
C GLU A 190 -3.92 10.73 -15.17
N LEU A 191 -2.81 11.41 -15.48
CA LEU A 191 -2.09 11.21 -16.74
C LEU A 191 -1.51 9.80 -16.89
N ARG A 192 -1.03 9.19 -15.80
CA ARG A 192 -0.58 7.79 -15.84
C ARG A 192 -1.75 6.82 -16.05
N HIS A 193 -2.89 7.13 -15.45
CA HIS A 193 -4.09 6.32 -15.64
C HIS A 193 -4.67 6.47 -17.04
N GLN A 194 -4.59 7.68 -17.63
CA GLN A 194 -4.97 7.91 -19.03
C GLN A 194 -4.00 7.29 -20.01
N GLU A 195 -2.68 7.30 -19.74
CA GLU A 195 -1.71 6.57 -20.57
C GLU A 195 -1.94 5.05 -20.50
N GLU A 196 -2.36 4.52 -19.35
CA GLU A 196 -2.75 3.11 -19.19
C GLU A 196 -4.10 2.78 -19.85
N GLU A 197 -5.08 3.71 -19.84
CA GLU A 197 -6.37 3.55 -20.56
C GLU A 197 -6.25 3.78 -22.07
N GLU A 198 -5.39 4.69 -22.55
CA GLU A 198 -5.13 4.90 -23.99
C GLU A 198 -4.28 3.76 -24.59
N GLU A 199 -3.37 3.12 -23.83
CA GLU A 199 -2.73 1.85 -24.25
C GLU A 199 -3.74 0.68 -24.29
N GLU A 200 -4.82 0.72 -23.51
CA GLU A 200 -5.92 -0.26 -23.59
C GLU A 200 -6.94 0.07 -24.71
N GLU A 201 -7.19 1.35 -25.03
CA GLU A 201 -8.09 1.77 -26.12
C GLU A 201 -7.41 1.76 -27.51
N GLU A 202 -6.09 2.00 -27.63
CA GLU A 202 -5.34 1.83 -28.90
C GLU A 202 -5.23 0.34 -29.33
N GLU A 203 -5.51 -0.62 -28.43
CA GLU A 203 -5.68 -2.04 -28.82
C GLU A 203 -7.10 -2.35 -29.37
N GLU A 204 -8.08 -1.43 -29.31
CA GLU A 204 -9.46 -1.65 -29.78
C GLU A 204 -9.84 -0.94 -31.09
N GLU A 205 -9.07 0.04 -31.59
CA GLU A 205 -9.33 0.71 -32.89
C GLU A 205 -8.17 0.61 -33.89
N GLU A 206 -7.89 -0.61 -34.37
CA GLU A 206 -7.24 -0.78 -35.69
C GLU A 206 -7.96 -1.88 -36.49
N ASP A 207 -9.29 -1.72 -36.63
CA ASP A 207 -10.11 -2.42 -37.62
C ASP A 207 -10.50 -1.42 -38.72
N SER A 208 -9.53 -1.09 -39.58
CA SER A 208 -9.78 -0.47 -40.87
C SER A 208 -9.19 -1.36 -41.96
N ASP A 209 -10.08 -2.02 -42.69
CA ASP A 209 -9.84 -2.84 -43.87
C ASP A 209 -8.76 -2.23 -44.79
N GLU A 210 -7.71 -3.00 -45.11
CA GLU A 210 -7.31 -3.40 -46.47
C GLU A 210 -5.86 -3.95 -46.45
N ASP A 211 -5.69 -5.27 -46.33
CA ASP A 211 -4.88 -6.06 -47.28
C ASP A 211 -4.88 -7.56 -46.97
N ASN A 212 -5.55 -8.27 -47.88
CA ASN A 212 -5.46 -9.68 -48.24
C ASN A 212 -4.15 -10.41 -47.84
N VAL A 213 -4.13 -11.06 -46.68
CA VAL A 213 -3.16 -12.13 -46.36
C VAL A 213 -3.90 -13.30 -45.70
N GLU A 214 -3.67 -14.50 -46.23
CA GLU A 214 -4.33 -15.77 -45.89
C GLU A 214 -4.56 -15.97 -44.38
N PRO A 215 -5.72 -16.50 -43.95
CA PRO A 215 -6.03 -16.67 -42.54
C PRO A 215 -5.18 -17.81 -41.96
N GLY A 216 -4.04 -17.46 -41.37
CA GLY A 216 -3.37 -18.29 -40.38
C GLY A 216 -4.30 -18.54 -39.19
N PRO A 217 -4.07 -19.60 -38.39
CA PRO A 217 -4.93 -19.93 -37.26
C PRO A 217 -4.97 -18.76 -36.29
N SER A 218 -6.15 -18.13 -36.15
CA SER A 218 -6.40 -16.95 -35.33
C SER A 218 -5.69 -17.03 -33.97
N HIS A 219 -5.05 -15.94 -33.54
CA HIS A 219 -4.31 -15.87 -32.27
C HIS A 219 -5.15 -16.25 -31.04
N ALA A 220 -6.47 -16.15 -31.12
CA ALA A 220 -7.41 -16.66 -30.11
C ALA A 220 -7.33 -18.19 -29.94
N SER A 221 -7.16 -18.95 -31.02
CA SER A 221 -7.04 -20.41 -30.99
C SER A 221 -5.76 -20.89 -30.31
N ILE A 222 -4.65 -20.17 -30.49
CA ILE A 222 -3.36 -20.51 -29.87
C ILE A 222 -3.39 -20.18 -28.37
N ARG A 223 -3.96 -19.02 -28.00
CA ARG A 223 -4.17 -18.62 -26.61
C ARG A 223 -5.01 -19.67 -25.86
N ASP A 224 -6.13 -20.10 -26.43
CA ASP A 224 -7.00 -21.08 -25.79
C ASP A 224 -6.37 -22.48 -25.71
N GLN A 225 -5.55 -22.85 -26.69
CA GLN A 225 -4.78 -24.10 -26.66
C GLN A 225 -3.71 -24.10 -25.56
N ILE A 226 -3.05 -22.96 -25.33
CA ILE A 226 -2.11 -22.77 -24.21
C ILE A 226 -2.86 -22.86 -22.87
N TRP A 227 -4.03 -22.27 -22.76
CA TRP A 227 -4.84 -22.33 -21.53
C TRP A 227 -5.33 -23.75 -21.22
N GLN A 228 -5.74 -24.51 -22.25
CA GLN A 228 -6.12 -25.92 -22.11
C GLN A 228 -4.93 -26.81 -21.70
N LEU A 229 -3.72 -26.52 -22.19
CA LEU A 229 -2.49 -27.24 -21.80
C LEU A 229 -2.19 -27.16 -20.30
N PHE A 230 -2.56 -26.05 -19.65
CA PHE A 230 -2.41 -25.86 -18.19
C PHE A 230 -3.67 -26.20 -17.39
N GLY A 231 -4.69 -26.79 -18.03
CA GLY A 231 -5.93 -27.23 -17.38
C GLY A 231 -6.78 -26.08 -16.84
N ARG A 232 -6.58 -24.86 -17.32
CA ARG A 232 -7.27 -23.67 -16.80
C ARG A 232 -8.53 -23.43 -17.61
N ASN A 233 -9.63 -24.02 -17.18
CA ASN A 233 -10.96 -23.57 -17.60
C ASN A 233 -11.14 -22.15 -17.04
N ARG A 234 -11.66 -21.22 -17.85
CA ARG A 234 -11.98 -19.84 -17.45
C ARG A 234 -13.10 -19.82 -16.40
N GLN A 235 -12.86 -20.37 -15.21
CA GLN A 235 -13.67 -20.08 -14.04
C GLN A 235 -13.35 -18.65 -13.63
N THR A 236 -14.39 -17.84 -13.51
CA THR A 236 -14.32 -16.45 -13.08
C THR A 236 -13.71 -16.41 -11.67
N ASP A 237 -12.50 -15.86 -11.58
CA ASP A 237 -11.72 -15.71 -10.34
C ASP A 237 -12.29 -14.60 -9.41
N ASP A 238 -13.48 -14.05 -9.74
CA ASP A 238 -14.07 -12.85 -9.13
C ASP A 238 -14.56 -13.03 -7.68
N ASP A 239 -14.67 -14.27 -7.19
CA ASP A 239 -15.09 -14.59 -5.81
C ASP A 239 -13.92 -15.04 -4.91
N MET A 240 -12.67 -14.89 -5.35
CA MET A 240 -11.48 -15.34 -4.61
C MET A 240 -11.00 -14.36 -3.53
N GLU A 241 -11.60 -13.17 -3.43
CA GLU A 241 -11.25 -12.20 -2.39
C GLU A 241 -12.04 -12.46 -1.10
N ALA A 242 -11.35 -13.01 -0.10
CA ALA A 242 -11.91 -13.12 1.24
C ALA A 242 -12.06 -11.71 1.86
N GLY A 243 -13.30 -11.31 2.18
CA GLY A 243 -13.55 -10.07 2.89
C GLY A 243 -12.81 -10.03 4.23
N ALA A 244 -12.40 -8.82 4.68
CA ALA A 244 -11.60 -8.63 5.89
C ALA A 244 -12.18 -9.31 7.15
N ASP A 245 -13.51 -9.35 7.28
CA ASP A 245 -14.19 -10.01 8.39
C ASP A 245 -14.11 -11.55 8.33
N ALA A 246 -13.96 -12.13 7.14
CA ALA A 246 -13.74 -13.57 6.97
C ALA A 246 -12.32 -13.93 7.39
N VAL A 247 -11.34 -13.12 6.98
CA VAL A 247 -9.93 -13.27 7.35
C VAL A 247 -9.74 -13.19 8.86
N LEU A 248 -10.29 -12.16 9.52
CA LEU A 248 -10.19 -12.01 10.98
C LEU A 248 -10.80 -13.18 11.76
N ARG A 249 -11.93 -13.73 11.26
CA ARG A 249 -12.57 -14.90 11.88
C ARG A 249 -11.71 -16.16 11.72
N GLU A 250 -11.09 -16.32 10.57
CA GLU A 250 -10.18 -17.44 10.32
C GLU A 250 -8.91 -17.36 11.17
N GLU A 251 -8.31 -16.17 11.31
CA GLU A 251 -7.16 -15.96 12.18
C GLU A 251 -7.46 -16.28 13.66
N LEU A 252 -8.61 -15.84 14.17
CA LEU A 252 -9.05 -16.17 15.53
C LEU A 252 -9.27 -17.67 15.70
N ARG A 253 -9.83 -18.33 14.68
CA ARG A 253 -10.05 -19.78 14.69
C ARG A 253 -8.73 -20.54 14.67
N SER A 254 -7.80 -20.17 13.80
CA SER A 254 -6.47 -20.78 13.70
C SER A 254 -5.66 -20.58 14.97
N SER A 255 -5.71 -19.39 15.58
CA SER A 255 -5.04 -19.13 16.86
C SER A 255 -5.58 -20.01 17.99
N ALA A 256 -6.90 -20.20 18.06
CA ALA A 256 -7.52 -21.07 19.05
C ALA A 256 -7.19 -22.56 18.81
N PHE A 257 -7.10 -23.00 17.55
CA PHE A 257 -6.72 -24.36 17.21
C PHE A 257 -5.25 -24.65 17.53
N GLY A 258 -4.33 -23.73 17.20
CA GLY A 258 -2.90 -23.88 17.50
C GLY A 258 -2.65 -24.05 19.00
N ARG A 259 -3.26 -23.21 19.85
CA ARG A 259 -3.12 -23.35 21.32
C ARG A 259 -3.62 -24.70 21.83
N ARG A 260 -4.72 -25.22 21.28
CA ARG A 260 -5.27 -26.53 21.65
C ARG A 260 -4.44 -27.71 21.14
N GLU A 261 -3.66 -27.51 20.10
CA GLU A 261 -2.72 -28.51 19.57
C GLU A 261 -1.48 -28.54 20.46
N ASP A 262 -0.91 -27.37 20.76
CA ASP A 262 0.22 -27.21 21.70
C ASP A 262 -0.09 -27.82 23.08
N GLU A 263 -1.26 -27.51 23.65
CA GLU A 263 -1.70 -28.08 24.94
C GLU A 263 -1.82 -29.61 24.91
N ARG A 264 -2.24 -30.19 23.77
CA ARG A 264 -2.34 -31.64 23.61
C ARG A 264 -0.97 -32.30 23.51
N GLU A 265 -0.05 -31.68 22.77
CA GLU A 265 1.33 -32.16 22.69
C GLU A 265 2.04 -32.08 24.05
N GLU A 266 1.84 -31.01 24.80
CA GLU A 266 2.38 -30.86 26.15
C GLU A 266 1.85 -31.94 27.11
N GLN A 267 0.55 -32.23 27.06
CA GLN A 267 -0.05 -33.31 27.87
C GLN A 267 0.52 -34.68 27.49
N HIS A 268 0.68 -34.97 26.19
CA HIS A 268 1.28 -36.21 25.72
C HIS A 268 2.73 -36.36 26.20
N LEU A 269 3.52 -35.29 26.14
CA LEU A 269 4.91 -35.28 26.62
C LEU A 269 5.00 -35.48 28.13
N LEU A 270 4.09 -34.89 28.90
CA LEU A 270 4.01 -35.10 30.35
C LEU A 270 3.63 -36.55 30.68
N GLU A 271 2.69 -37.14 29.94
CA GLU A 271 2.31 -38.54 30.12
C GLU A 271 3.45 -39.50 29.77
N GLU A 272 4.18 -39.26 28.67
CA GLU A 272 5.39 -40.02 28.33
C GLU A 272 6.46 -39.92 29.43
N LYS A 273 6.69 -38.72 29.98
CA LYS A 273 7.63 -38.52 31.08
C LYS A 273 7.21 -39.32 32.32
N ARG A 274 5.92 -39.33 32.66
CA ARG A 274 5.38 -40.12 33.78
C ARG A 274 5.52 -41.62 33.53
N ARG A 275 5.26 -42.10 32.31
CA ARG A 275 5.47 -43.51 31.93
C ARG A 275 6.95 -43.89 32.05
N LYS A 276 7.87 -43.06 31.57
CA LYS A 276 9.33 -43.31 31.68
C LYS A 276 9.82 -43.33 33.13
N GLN A 277 9.29 -42.45 34.00
CA GLN A 277 9.62 -42.48 35.43
C GLN A 277 9.07 -43.73 36.13
N ASN A 278 7.84 -44.15 35.80
CA ASN A 278 7.22 -45.33 36.40
C ASN A 278 7.85 -46.67 35.95
N VAL A 279 8.57 -46.70 34.83
CA VAL A 279 9.31 -47.89 34.36
C VAL A 279 10.72 -47.99 34.99
N SER A 280 11.18 -46.92 35.66
CA SER A 280 12.50 -46.83 36.30
C SER A 280 12.47 -47.14 37.82
N HIS A 281 11.37 -47.64 38.34
CA HIS A 281 11.19 -48.13 39.72
C HIS A 281 10.69 -49.58 39.68
#